data_AF-A0A7V9DNM0-F1
#
_entry.id   AF-A0A7V9DNM0-F1
#
_cell.length_a   1.000
_cell.length_b   1.000
_cell.length_c   1.000
_cell.angle_alpha   90.00
_cell.angle_beta   90.00
_cell.angle_gamma   90.00
#
_symmetry.space_group_name_H-M   'P 1'
#
loop_
_entity.id
_entity.type
_entity.pdbx_description
1 polymer ?
#
loop_
_entity_poly.entity_id
_entity_poly.type
_entity_poly.pdbx_seq_one_letter_code
_entity_poly.pdbx_strand_id
1 'polypeptide(L)'
;MSQPATGRRLVATDRRILILASQALGGLAVEPLYVLVDTAIVGRLGVAQLGGLALAATVLTFVTAGCNFLSYGTTQRVARRLGGHDPVGAAEVGVQAMWLASIVALLVAPILMIAAPGFADGLGGEGAVLGNAVTYLRISAVGIPFVLVSLAAQGILRGHTDYRSPLIILFVANTVNVVLEIIMVFGLDLGVAGSAWSTVIAQAGAAAAFLHVVRSRLAPATNLRVIWAHMQPLLNAGRHLLLRTGSMLAVLGGSTAVAARIDQPTLAAHQIAMSLMIFLALALDAFAIPAQTLVAEQLGADDPGGAYQVARSTQRLSILAAVMIAIVVSAVAPILPAAFTGDAAVIDRATPALLWVAAIMIPGAIAFAHDGVLIGAADFRFLGLVALGYFAVMIPIALIVLNAPSLGINGVWGGIALWMLLRAIVNNRRTNDLLGRYAV
;
A
#
# COMPACT_ATOMS: atom_id res chain seq x y z
N MET A 1 -15.12 -41.70 11.08
CA MET A 1 -15.84 -40.50 11.57
C MET A 1 -14.85 -39.42 12.06
N SER A 2 -13.98 -38.90 11.18
CA SER A 2 -12.90 -37.94 11.52
C SER A 2 -13.08 -36.54 10.92
N GLN A 3 -14.32 -36.13 10.60
CA GLN A 3 -14.62 -34.83 9.99
C GLN A 3 -14.92 -33.62 10.93
N PRO A 4 -15.20 -33.74 12.25
CA PRO A 4 -15.59 -32.56 13.04
C PRO A 4 -14.41 -31.65 13.45
N ALA A 5 -13.17 -32.17 13.49
CA ALA A 5 -11.98 -31.42 13.89
C ALA A 5 -11.48 -30.46 12.79
N THR A 6 -11.49 -30.91 11.53
CA THR A 6 -11.05 -30.13 10.37
C THR A 6 -11.97 -28.94 10.11
N GLY A 7 -13.29 -29.13 10.26
CA GLY A 7 -14.28 -28.05 10.11
C GLY A 7 -14.13 -26.95 11.17
N ARG A 8 -13.91 -27.31 12.45
CA ARG A 8 -13.64 -26.33 13.52
C ARG A 8 -12.35 -25.55 13.30
N ARG A 9 -11.29 -26.20 12.81
CA ARG A 9 -10.00 -25.55 12.52
C ARG A 9 -10.13 -24.51 11.40
N LEU A 10 -10.87 -24.82 10.33
CA LEU A 10 -11.14 -23.88 9.24
C LEU A 10 -11.94 -22.65 9.70
N VAL A 11 -13.01 -22.85 10.48
CA VAL A 11 -13.83 -21.75 11.01
C VAL A 11 -13.00 -20.83 11.92
N ALA A 12 -12.09 -21.40 12.73
CA ALA A 12 -11.18 -20.62 13.57
C ALA A 12 -10.19 -19.79 12.73
N THR A 13 -9.60 -20.38 11.68
CA THR A 13 -8.70 -19.69 10.75
C THR A 13 -9.41 -18.56 10.01
N ASP A 14 -10.61 -18.80 9.47
CA ASP A 14 -11.40 -17.78 8.78
C ASP A 14 -11.73 -16.61 9.71
N ARG A 15 -12.20 -16.90 10.93
CA ARG A 15 -12.50 -15.88 11.93
C ARG A 15 -11.26 -15.06 12.29
N ARG A 16 -10.10 -15.70 12.43
CA ARG A 16 -8.83 -15.00 12.68
C ARG A 16 -8.48 -14.09 11.50
N ILE A 17 -8.56 -14.58 10.25
CA ILE A 17 -8.30 -13.77 9.05
C ILE A 17 -9.24 -12.56 8.98
N LEU A 18 -10.54 -12.74 9.19
CA LEU A 18 -11.53 -11.65 9.11
C LEU A 18 -11.31 -10.57 10.17
N ILE A 19 -10.99 -10.95 11.41
CA ILE A 19 -10.70 -9.99 12.48
C ILE A 19 -9.45 -9.17 12.11
N LEU A 20 -8.37 -9.82 11.70
CA LEU A 20 -7.13 -9.13 11.35
C LEU A 20 -7.29 -8.29 10.08
N ALA A 21 -8.02 -8.77 9.08
CA ALA A 21 -8.32 -8.04 7.86
C ALA A 21 -9.15 -6.78 8.14
N SER A 22 -10.13 -6.85 9.05
CA SER A 22 -10.90 -5.67 9.46
C SER A 22 -10.04 -4.59 10.13
N GLN A 23 -9.06 -5.01 10.95
CA GLN A 23 -8.12 -4.10 11.59
C GLN A 23 -7.13 -3.50 10.59
N ALA A 24 -6.65 -4.33 9.65
CA ALA A 24 -5.79 -3.89 8.56
C ALA A 24 -6.51 -2.91 7.63
N LEU A 25 -7.77 -3.17 7.28
CA LEU A 25 -8.61 -2.27 6.49
C LEU A 25 -8.78 -0.92 7.18
N GLY A 26 -9.07 -0.93 8.49
CA GLY A 26 -9.10 0.30 9.28
C GLY A 26 -7.79 1.07 9.18
N GLY A 27 -6.64 0.39 9.32
CA GLY A 27 -5.32 1.01 9.25
C GLY A 27 -5.02 1.60 7.87
N LEU A 28 -5.39 0.88 6.81
CA LEU A 28 -5.25 1.33 5.42
C LEU A 28 -6.19 2.51 5.08
N ALA A 29 -7.35 2.62 5.74
CA ALA A 29 -8.32 3.67 5.48
C ALA A 29 -7.98 4.99 6.18
N VAL A 30 -7.27 4.95 7.31
CA VAL A 30 -6.96 6.15 8.12
C VAL A 30 -6.20 7.22 7.32
N GLU A 31 -5.15 6.82 6.60
CA GLU A 31 -4.29 7.77 5.87
C GLU A 31 -5.01 8.44 4.68
N PRO A 32 -5.70 7.71 3.77
CA PRO A 32 -6.49 8.34 2.71
C PRO A 32 -7.58 9.29 3.22
N LEU A 33 -8.24 8.96 4.34
CA LEU A 33 -9.23 9.83 4.96
C LEU A 33 -8.61 11.12 5.50
N TYR A 34 -7.42 11.03 6.08
CA TYR A 34 -6.65 12.21 6.50
C TYR A 34 -6.26 13.08 5.30
N VAL A 35 -5.73 12.48 4.23
CA VAL A 35 -5.30 13.22 3.02
C VAL A 35 -6.45 14.02 2.41
N LEU A 36 -7.69 13.50 2.45
CA LEU A 36 -8.88 14.23 2.02
C LEU A 36 -9.13 15.49 2.86
N VAL A 37 -8.95 15.40 4.18
CA VAL A 37 -9.14 16.53 5.11
C VAL A 37 -8.03 17.57 4.91
N ASP A 38 -6.77 17.16 4.85
CA ASP A 38 -5.60 18.02 4.61
C ASP A 38 -5.72 18.77 3.26
N THR A 39 -6.11 18.04 2.20
CA THR A 39 -6.39 18.65 0.89
C THR A 39 -7.51 19.69 0.96
N ALA A 40 -8.56 19.43 1.74
CA ALA A 40 -9.67 20.37 1.90
C ALA A 40 -9.28 21.61 2.73
N ILE A 41 -8.42 21.45 3.75
CA ILE A 41 -7.91 22.56 4.57
C ILE A 41 -6.98 23.44 3.72
N VAL A 42 -5.97 22.86 3.07
CA VAL A 42 -5.04 23.59 2.20
C VAL A 42 -5.75 24.18 0.98
N GLY A 43 -6.77 23.51 0.45
CA GLY A 43 -7.62 24.02 -0.63
C GLY A 43 -8.31 25.35 -0.29
N ARG A 44 -8.56 25.65 0.99
CA ARG A 44 -9.11 26.95 1.41
C ARG A 44 -8.09 28.09 1.40
N LEU A 45 -6.80 27.79 1.39
CA LEU A 45 -5.74 28.81 1.33
C LEU A 45 -5.58 29.40 -0.08
N GLY A 46 -5.88 28.62 -1.12
CA GLY A 46 -5.83 29.06 -2.50
C GLY A 46 -5.32 28.01 -3.48
N VAL A 47 -5.46 28.31 -4.77
CA VAL A 47 -5.14 27.40 -5.87
C VAL A 47 -3.64 27.08 -5.92
N ALA A 48 -2.78 28.07 -5.67
CA ALA A 48 -1.32 27.88 -5.71
C ALA A 48 -0.82 26.97 -4.57
N GLN A 49 -1.45 27.07 -3.40
CA GLN A 49 -1.16 26.25 -2.22
C GLN A 49 -1.59 24.80 -2.44
N LEU A 50 -2.80 24.61 -2.95
CA LEU A 50 -3.32 23.29 -3.30
C LEU A 50 -2.46 22.61 -4.38
N GLY A 51 -2.07 23.36 -5.43
CA GLY A 51 -1.15 22.86 -6.45
C GLY A 51 0.21 22.47 -5.86
N GLY A 52 0.76 23.28 -4.96
CA GLY A 52 2.02 23.00 -4.29
C GLY A 52 1.96 21.73 -3.43
N LEU A 53 0.88 21.56 -2.67
CA LEU A 53 0.61 20.36 -1.88
C LEU A 53 0.52 19.11 -2.76
N ALA A 54 -0.19 19.19 -3.89
CA ALA A 54 -0.35 18.04 -4.80
C ALA A 54 0.99 17.55 -5.37
N LEU A 55 1.87 18.47 -5.77
CA LEU A 55 3.23 18.13 -6.21
C LEU A 55 4.04 17.50 -5.07
N ALA A 56 3.98 18.10 -3.88
CA ALA A 56 4.69 17.57 -2.72
C ALA A 56 4.20 16.18 -2.31
N ALA A 57 2.87 15.97 -2.26
CA ALA A 57 2.23 14.70 -1.95
C ALA A 57 2.64 13.60 -2.95
N THR A 58 2.78 13.95 -4.24
CA THR A 58 3.26 13.01 -5.27
C THR A 58 4.67 12.51 -4.94
N VAL A 59 5.60 13.42 -4.65
CA VAL A 59 6.99 13.06 -4.28
C VAL A 59 7.02 12.23 -2.99
N LEU A 60 6.28 12.65 -1.96
CA LEU A 60 6.23 11.94 -0.67
C LEU A 60 5.61 10.55 -0.79
N THR A 61 4.62 10.37 -1.66
CA THR A 61 4.04 9.05 -1.96
C THR A 61 5.09 8.12 -2.56
N PHE A 62 5.94 8.59 -3.48
CA PHE A 62 7.04 7.77 -4.01
C PHE A 62 8.07 7.41 -2.93
N VAL A 63 8.44 8.36 -2.07
CA VAL A 63 9.40 8.12 -0.98
C VAL A 63 8.85 7.09 0.01
N THR A 64 7.61 7.25 0.46
CA THR A 64 6.97 6.37 1.45
C THR A 64 6.66 4.99 0.87
N ALA A 65 6.09 4.92 -0.34
CA ALA A 65 5.88 3.67 -1.07
C ALA A 65 7.20 2.92 -1.27
N GLY A 66 8.28 3.67 -1.49
CA GLY A 66 9.63 3.14 -1.59
C GLY A 66 10.12 2.49 -0.29
N CYS A 67 9.78 3.07 0.86
CA CYS A 67 10.21 2.61 2.18
C CYS A 67 9.31 1.52 2.79
N ASN A 68 8.16 1.20 2.18
CA ASN A 68 7.21 0.20 2.70
C ASN A 68 7.80 -1.20 2.87
N PHE A 69 8.92 -1.50 2.22
CA PHE A 69 9.64 -2.75 2.46
C PHE A 69 10.11 -2.92 3.91
N LEU A 70 10.37 -1.81 4.64
CA LEU A 70 10.71 -1.87 6.06
C LEU A 70 9.59 -2.54 6.83
N SER A 71 8.34 -2.23 6.50
CA SER A 71 7.21 -2.85 7.16
C SER A 71 7.02 -4.29 6.72
N TYR A 72 6.92 -4.56 5.40
CA TYR A 72 6.67 -5.91 4.92
C TYR A 72 7.82 -6.89 5.20
N GLY A 73 9.06 -6.48 4.96
CA GLY A 73 10.25 -7.30 5.22
C GLY A 73 10.42 -7.65 6.69
N THR A 74 10.05 -6.73 7.59
CA THR A 74 10.12 -6.94 9.05
C THR A 74 8.98 -7.82 9.55
N THR A 75 7.72 -7.54 9.14
CA THR A 75 6.56 -8.37 9.48
C THR A 75 6.81 -9.84 9.19
N GLN A 76 7.26 -10.15 7.96
CA GLN A 76 7.53 -11.53 7.54
C GLN A 76 8.56 -12.20 8.44
N ARG A 77 9.69 -11.54 8.72
CA ARG A 77 10.80 -12.13 9.49
C ARG A 77 10.47 -12.29 10.97
N VAL A 78 9.83 -11.29 11.57
CA VAL A 78 9.37 -11.35 12.96
C VAL A 78 8.35 -12.49 13.11
N ALA A 79 7.32 -12.53 12.24
CA ALA A 79 6.31 -13.59 12.28
C ALA A 79 6.92 -14.99 12.12
N ARG A 80 7.87 -15.15 11.19
CA ARG A 80 8.54 -16.44 10.96
C ARG A 80 9.38 -16.89 12.16
N ARG A 81 10.12 -15.98 12.81
CA ARG A 81 10.89 -16.31 14.02
C ARG A 81 9.98 -16.67 15.19
N LEU A 82 8.89 -15.94 15.37
CA LEU A 82 7.90 -16.25 16.42
C LEU A 82 7.20 -17.59 16.18
N GLY A 83 6.88 -17.91 14.92
CA GLY A 83 6.35 -19.22 14.54
C GLY A 83 7.30 -20.38 14.88
N GLY A 84 8.61 -20.16 14.71
CA GLY A 84 9.66 -21.11 15.09
C GLY A 84 10.03 -21.09 16.57
N HIS A 85 9.21 -20.49 17.44
CA HIS A 85 9.44 -20.36 18.88
C HIS A 85 10.76 -19.64 19.25
N ASP A 86 11.21 -18.69 18.42
CA ASP A 86 12.41 -17.89 18.63
C ASP A 86 12.08 -16.40 18.89
N PRO A 87 11.63 -16.05 20.11
CA PRO A 87 11.30 -14.67 20.46
C PRO A 87 12.53 -13.75 20.53
N VAL A 88 13.71 -14.30 20.82
CA VAL A 88 14.97 -13.54 20.86
C VAL A 88 15.36 -13.12 19.45
N GLY A 89 15.39 -14.05 18.49
CA GLY A 89 15.67 -13.73 17.10
C GLY A 89 14.61 -12.83 16.47
N ALA A 90 13.35 -12.94 16.87
CA ALA A 90 12.29 -12.01 16.47
C ALA A 90 12.58 -10.58 16.97
N ALA A 91 12.97 -10.43 18.25
CA ALA A 91 13.33 -9.14 18.83
C ALA A 91 14.59 -8.55 18.16
N GLU A 92 15.60 -9.37 17.88
CA GLU A 92 16.80 -8.94 17.15
C GLU A 92 16.48 -8.44 15.74
N VAL A 93 15.63 -9.15 14.99
CA VAL A 93 15.14 -8.68 13.69
C VAL A 93 14.47 -7.30 13.83
N GLY A 94 13.65 -7.12 14.87
CA GLY A 94 13.03 -5.84 15.16
C GLY A 94 14.05 -4.72 15.42
N VAL A 95 15.07 -4.98 16.23
CA VAL A 95 16.17 -4.03 16.47
C VAL A 95 16.88 -3.66 15.16
N GLN A 96 17.21 -4.64 14.32
CA GLN A 96 17.88 -4.38 13.05
C GLN A 96 16.99 -3.61 12.07
N ALA A 97 15.67 -3.84 12.09
CA ALA A 97 14.72 -3.07 11.30
C ALA A 97 14.65 -1.61 11.75
N MET A 98 14.69 -1.34 13.05
CA MET A 98 14.73 0.03 13.60
C MET A 98 16.02 0.74 13.23
N TRP A 99 17.17 0.07 13.34
CA TRP A 99 18.44 0.63 12.88
C TRP A 99 18.45 0.89 11.38
N LEU A 100 17.93 -0.05 10.58
CA LEU A 100 17.84 0.12 9.13
C LEU A 100 16.94 1.29 8.76
N ALA A 101 15.80 1.45 9.44
CA ALA A 101 14.91 2.61 9.27
C ALA A 101 15.64 3.92 9.56
N SER A 102 16.39 4.00 10.66
CA SER A 102 17.18 5.19 11.02
C SER A 102 18.28 5.49 10.00
N ILE A 103 19.00 4.47 9.50
CA ILE A 103 20.04 4.64 8.49
C ILE A 103 19.45 5.13 7.17
N VAL A 104 18.35 4.51 6.71
CA VAL A 104 17.68 4.93 5.48
C VAL A 104 17.11 6.34 5.65
N ALA A 105 16.55 6.69 6.80
CA ALA A 105 16.08 8.05 7.07
C ALA A 105 17.20 9.09 7.03
N LEU A 106 18.37 8.77 7.58
CA LEU A 106 19.55 9.64 7.55
C LEU A 106 20.04 9.90 6.12
N LEU A 107 19.75 9.00 5.17
CA LEU A 107 20.06 9.19 3.76
C LEU A 107 18.94 9.92 3.01
N VAL A 108 17.70 9.48 3.20
CA VAL A 108 16.53 9.97 2.44
C VAL A 108 16.15 11.40 2.84
N ALA A 109 16.20 11.75 4.13
CA ALA A 109 15.78 13.07 4.59
C ALA A 109 16.65 14.21 4.03
N PRO A 110 18.01 14.14 4.08
CA PRO A 110 18.83 15.18 3.46
C PRO A 110 18.68 15.25 1.94
N ILE A 111 18.55 14.10 1.25
CA ILE A 111 18.31 14.06 -0.20
C ILE A 111 17.01 14.80 -0.53
N LEU A 112 15.93 14.50 0.19
CA LEU A 112 14.64 15.17 -0.03
C LEU A 112 14.73 16.68 0.26
N MET A 113 15.39 17.07 1.35
CA MET A 113 15.58 18.47 1.74
C MET A 113 16.32 19.28 0.66
N ILE A 114 17.41 18.73 0.13
CA ILE A 114 18.27 19.40 -0.86
C ILE A 114 17.63 19.37 -2.25
N ALA A 115 17.09 18.22 -2.67
CA ALA A 115 16.53 18.03 -4.00
C ALA A 115 15.07 18.48 -4.15
N ALA A 116 14.41 18.95 -3.08
CA ALA A 116 13.02 19.43 -3.11
C ALA A 116 12.70 20.37 -4.29
N PRO A 117 13.53 21.39 -4.62
CA PRO A 117 13.28 22.25 -5.79
C PRO A 117 13.30 21.47 -7.10
N GLY A 118 14.29 20.59 -7.31
CA GLY A 118 14.40 19.80 -8.53
C GLY A 118 13.27 18.79 -8.70
N PHE A 119 12.80 18.19 -7.61
CA PHE A 119 11.63 17.30 -7.67
C PHE A 119 10.34 18.04 -7.99
N ALA A 120 10.11 19.21 -7.36
CA ALA A 120 8.91 19.99 -7.61
C ALA A 120 8.90 20.61 -9.02
N ASP A 121 10.04 21.14 -9.48
CA ASP A 121 10.23 21.67 -10.83
C ASP A 121 10.08 20.58 -11.90
N GLY A 122 10.69 19.41 -11.68
CA GLY A 122 10.58 18.26 -12.59
C GLY A 122 9.17 17.69 -12.73
N LEU A 123 8.27 17.99 -11.80
CA LEU A 123 6.83 17.67 -11.88
C LEU A 123 5.99 18.80 -12.49
N GLY A 124 6.62 19.86 -13.02
CA GLY A 124 5.97 21.00 -13.65
C GLY A 124 5.54 22.10 -12.67
N GLY A 125 6.16 22.16 -11.48
CA GLY A 125 5.90 23.24 -10.53
C GLY A 125 6.49 24.56 -10.98
N GLU A 126 5.67 25.61 -11.06
CA GLU A 126 6.11 26.95 -11.44
C GLU A 126 5.63 28.02 -10.42
N GLY A 127 6.33 29.16 -10.38
CA GLY A 127 5.93 30.33 -9.59
C GLY A 127 5.59 30.03 -8.13
N ALA A 128 4.41 30.45 -7.69
CA ALA A 128 3.94 30.24 -6.32
C ALA A 128 3.66 28.76 -5.99
N VAL A 129 3.28 27.94 -6.97
CA VAL A 129 3.07 26.49 -6.79
C VAL A 129 4.39 25.81 -6.42
N LEU A 130 5.46 26.14 -7.14
CA LEU A 130 6.81 25.64 -6.84
C LEU A 130 7.26 26.04 -5.43
N GLY A 131 7.08 27.31 -5.06
CA GLY A 131 7.45 27.80 -3.72
C GLY A 131 6.73 27.07 -2.59
N ASN A 132 5.44 26.80 -2.75
CA ASN A 132 4.63 26.04 -1.79
C ASN A 132 5.08 24.56 -1.73
N ALA A 133 5.29 23.92 -2.88
CA ALA A 133 5.77 22.55 -2.95
C ALA A 133 7.13 22.37 -2.26
N VAL A 134 8.08 23.27 -2.54
CA VAL A 134 9.43 23.23 -1.92
C VAL A 134 9.35 23.44 -0.41
N THR A 135 8.53 24.39 0.05
CA THR A 135 8.30 24.63 1.47
C THR A 135 7.77 23.37 2.16
N TYR A 136 6.72 22.77 1.58
CA TYR A 136 6.11 21.57 2.12
C TYR A 136 7.10 20.38 2.16
N LEU A 137 7.85 20.16 1.07
CA LEU A 137 8.82 19.05 0.97
C LEU A 137 9.98 19.19 1.95
N ARG A 138 10.52 20.41 2.11
CA ARG A 138 11.61 20.67 3.05
C ARG A 138 11.19 20.44 4.49
N ILE A 139 10.01 20.92 4.88
CA ILE A 139 9.47 20.66 6.21
C ILE A 139 9.19 19.15 6.38
N SER A 140 8.56 18.51 5.39
CA SER A 140 8.27 17.07 5.41
C SER A 140 9.53 16.20 5.50
N ALA A 141 10.66 16.67 4.98
CA ALA A 141 11.94 15.98 5.13
C ALA A 141 12.35 15.79 6.61
N VAL A 142 11.95 16.69 7.50
CA VAL A 142 12.12 16.55 8.97
C VAL A 142 11.25 15.40 9.52
N GLY A 143 10.12 15.11 8.88
CA GLY A 143 9.19 14.04 9.25
C GLY A 143 9.65 12.63 8.82
N ILE A 144 10.52 12.52 7.81
CA ILE A 144 10.98 11.25 7.23
C ILE A 144 11.51 10.27 8.29
N PRO A 145 12.40 10.65 9.24
CA PRO A 145 12.82 9.74 10.30
C PRO A 145 11.66 9.15 11.12
N PHE A 146 10.66 9.97 11.47
CA PHE A 146 9.51 9.52 12.24
C PHE A 146 8.64 8.53 11.46
N VAL A 147 8.43 8.79 10.16
CA VAL A 147 7.69 7.90 9.26
C VAL A 147 8.39 6.55 9.12
N LEU A 148 9.70 6.54 8.86
CA LEU A 148 10.44 5.29 8.65
C LEU A 148 10.54 4.44 9.92
N VAL A 149 10.77 5.08 11.07
CA VAL A 149 10.71 4.42 12.38
C VAL A 149 9.32 3.82 12.63
N SER A 150 8.26 4.57 12.30
CA SER A 150 6.88 4.10 12.41
C SER A 150 6.62 2.90 11.47
N LEU A 151 7.14 2.91 10.24
CA LEU A 151 7.00 1.78 9.30
C LEU A 151 7.68 0.50 9.83
N ALA A 152 8.87 0.62 10.40
CA ALA A 152 9.56 -0.52 11.02
C ALA A 152 8.81 -1.03 12.25
N ALA A 153 8.35 -0.13 13.12
CA ALA A 153 7.54 -0.46 14.30
C ALA A 153 6.22 -1.15 13.93
N GLN A 154 5.52 -0.65 12.91
CA GLN A 154 4.34 -1.30 12.33
C GLN A 154 4.68 -2.72 11.84
N GLY A 155 5.85 -2.92 11.23
CA GLY A 155 6.30 -4.24 10.79
C GLY A 155 6.48 -5.21 11.97
N ILE A 156 7.09 -4.73 13.06
CA ILE A 156 7.29 -5.52 14.29
C ILE A 156 5.94 -5.93 14.89
N LEU A 157 5.03 -4.96 15.07
CA LEU A 157 3.71 -5.21 15.65
C LEU A 157 2.87 -6.16 14.79
N ARG A 158 2.85 -5.94 13.48
CA ARG A 158 2.18 -6.85 12.54
C ARG A 158 2.78 -8.25 12.57
N GLY A 159 4.10 -8.39 12.72
CA GLY A 159 4.76 -9.68 12.91
C GLY A 159 4.31 -10.42 14.18
N HIS A 160 3.97 -9.68 15.24
CA HIS A 160 3.33 -10.20 16.45
C HIS A 160 1.82 -10.43 16.32
N THR A 161 1.24 -10.31 15.12
CA THR A 161 -0.21 -10.34 14.88
C THR A 161 -0.97 -9.20 15.61
N ASP A 162 -0.28 -8.13 16.00
CA ASP A 162 -0.89 -6.95 16.62
C ASP A 162 -1.16 -5.87 15.55
N TYR A 163 -2.36 -5.90 14.98
CA TYR A 163 -2.86 -4.89 14.03
C TYR A 163 -3.65 -3.77 14.70
N ARG A 164 -4.06 -4.00 15.95
CA ARG A 164 -4.87 -3.04 16.70
C ARG A 164 -4.03 -1.86 17.17
N SER A 165 -2.82 -2.11 17.67
CA SER A 165 -1.93 -1.03 18.13
C SER A 165 -1.56 -0.07 17.00
N PRO A 166 -1.11 -0.52 15.80
CA PRO A 166 -0.92 0.37 14.65
C PRO A 166 -2.16 1.17 14.27
N LEU A 167 -3.32 0.52 14.19
CA LEU A 167 -4.59 1.19 13.86
C LEU A 167 -4.89 2.34 14.82
N ILE A 168 -4.82 2.08 16.14
CA ILE A 168 -5.12 3.09 17.16
C ILE A 168 -4.12 4.24 17.08
N ILE A 169 -2.83 3.94 16.98
CA ILE A 169 -1.78 4.98 16.92
C ILE A 169 -1.98 5.86 15.68
N LEU A 170 -2.20 5.26 14.51
CA LEU A 170 -2.41 6.00 13.27
C LEU A 170 -3.69 6.83 13.33
N PHE A 171 -4.80 6.27 13.84
CA PHE A 171 -6.06 7.00 13.97
C PHE A 171 -5.92 8.22 14.90
N VAL A 172 -5.31 8.03 16.07
CA VAL A 172 -5.08 9.12 17.03
C VAL A 172 -4.13 10.16 16.43
N ALA A 173 -3.02 9.73 15.82
CA ALA A 173 -2.05 10.64 15.22
C ALA A 173 -2.67 11.48 14.11
N ASN A 174 -3.46 10.89 13.21
CA ASN A 174 -4.14 11.63 12.15
C ASN A 174 -5.23 12.56 12.68
N THR A 175 -5.93 12.18 13.76
CA THR A 175 -6.90 13.07 14.43
C THR A 175 -6.19 14.28 15.06
N VAL A 176 -5.09 14.04 15.76
CA VAL A 176 -4.23 15.11 16.31
C VAL A 176 -3.69 15.98 15.19
N ASN A 177 -3.30 15.38 14.06
CA ASN A 177 -2.82 16.09 12.89
C ASN A 177 -3.83 17.10 12.39
N VAL A 178 -5.08 16.68 12.13
CA VAL A 178 -6.16 17.58 11.69
C VAL A 178 -6.37 18.75 12.66
N VAL A 179 -6.35 18.49 13.96
CA VAL A 179 -6.50 19.55 14.98
C VAL A 179 -5.33 20.54 14.93
N LEU A 180 -4.10 20.03 14.88
CA LEU A 180 -2.89 20.86 14.76
C LEU A 180 -2.88 21.63 13.45
N GLU A 181 -3.33 21.02 12.36
CA GLU A 181 -3.40 21.63 11.03
C GLU A 181 -4.33 22.84 11.06
N ILE A 182 -5.54 22.71 11.59
CA ILE A 182 -6.48 23.83 11.74
C ILE A 182 -5.86 24.97 12.56
N ILE A 183 -5.19 24.64 13.66
CA ILE A 183 -4.53 25.64 14.53
C ILE A 183 -3.37 26.32 13.81
N MET A 184 -2.49 25.58 13.15
CA MET A 184 -1.30 26.12 12.50
C MET A 184 -1.62 26.88 11.22
N VAL A 185 -2.56 26.37 10.43
CA VAL A 185 -2.95 26.95 9.16
C VAL A 185 -3.78 28.22 9.38
N PHE A 186 -4.84 28.15 10.18
CA PHE A 186 -5.78 29.28 10.36
C PHE A 186 -5.55 30.09 11.63
N GLY A 187 -5.12 29.46 12.72
CA GLY A 187 -4.90 30.15 14.00
C GLY A 187 -3.56 30.91 14.06
N LEU A 188 -2.51 30.35 13.46
CA LEU A 188 -1.17 30.95 13.41
C LEU A 188 -0.81 31.55 12.03
N ASP A 189 -1.71 31.44 11.05
CA ASP A 189 -1.54 31.96 9.69
C ASP A 189 -0.24 31.47 8.99
N LEU A 190 0.16 30.22 9.25
CA LEU A 190 1.40 29.65 8.68
C LEU A 190 1.19 29.05 7.27
N GLY A 191 -0.05 29.06 6.77
CA GLY A 191 -0.41 28.54 5.44
C GLY A 191 0.09 27.11 5.21
N VAL A 192 0.71 26.86 4.05
CA VAL A 192 1.25 25.54 3.65
C VAL A 192 2.34 25.03 4.60
N ALA A 193 3.13 25.93 5.18
CA ALA A 193 4.12 25.54 6.18
C ALA A 193 3.45 25.02 7.47
N GLY A 194 2.31 25.60 7.85
CA GLY A 194 1.49 25.14 8.96
C GLY A 194 0.99 23.71 8.78
N SER A 195 0.45 23.39 7.60
CA SER A 195 0.02 22.02 7.27
C SER A 195 1.20 21.04 7.32
N ALA A 196 2.34 21.37 6.71
CA ALA A 196 3.52 20.52 6.76
C ALA A 196 4.03 20.28 8.21
N TRP A 197 4.11 21.32 9.05
CA TRP A 197 4.55 21.17 10.44
C TRP A 197 3.57 20.40 11.31
N SER A 198 2.26 20.58 11.11
CA SER A 198 1.24 19.79 11.81
C SER A 198 1.42 18.29 11.55
N THR A 199 1.71 17.94 10.30
CA THR A 199 2.02 16.57 9.89
C THR A 199 3.29 16.04 10.55
N VAL A 200 4.38 16.81 10.55
CA VAL A 200 5.64 16.40 11.18
C VAL A 200 5.47 16.16 12.69
N ILE A 201 4.72 17.03 13.38
CA ILE A 201 4.48 16.89 14.82
C ILE A 201 3.62 15.67 15.12
N ALA A 202 2.56 15.44 14.34
CA ALA A 202 1.73 14.24 14.45
C ALA A 202 2.53 12.96 14.20
N GLN A 203 3.41 12.96 13.19
CA GLN A 203 4.31 11.85 12.89
C GLN A 203 5.32 11.60 14.03
N ALA A 204 5.87 12.66 14.62
CA ALA A 204 6.76 12.54 15.78
C ALA A 204 6.04 11.92 16.99
N GLY A 205 4.81 12.35 17.26
CA GLY A 205 3.95 11.76 18.29
C GLY A 205 3.64 10.29 18.02
N ALA A 206 3.31 9.95 16.77
CA ALA A 206 3.08 8.57 16.35
C ALA A 206 4.33 7.71 16.55
N ALA A 207 5.51 8.19 16.14
CA ALA A 207 6.77 7.48 16.30
C ALA A 207 7.10 7.23 17.78
N ALA A 208 6.87 8.21 18.65
CA ALA A 208 7.04 8.05 20.10
C ALA A 208 6.09 6.98 20.67
N ALA A 209 4.81 6.99 20.26
CA ALA A 209 3.83 5.98 20.66
C ALA A 209 4.23 4.58 20.16
N PHE A 210 4.67 4.47 18.90
CA PHE A 210 5.16 3.22 18.33
C PHE A 210 6.38 2.67 19.07
N LEU A 211 7.37 3.51 19.36
CA LEU A 211 8.55 3.14 20.16
C LEU A 211 8.14 2.64 21.55
N HIS A 212 7.18 3.31 22.20
CA HIS A 212 6.68 2.91 23.50
C HIS A 212 6.03 1.52 23.47
N VAL A 213 5.20 1.21 22.47
CA VAL A 213 4.52 -0.10 22.38
C VAL A 213 5.53 -1.20 22.02
N VAL A 214 6.42 -0.93 21.07
CA VAL A 214 7.39 -1.90 20.55
C VAL A 214 8.51 -2.23 21.56
N ARG A 215 8.78 -1.38 22.55
CA ARG A 215 9.82 -1.64 23.58
C ARG A 215 9.68 -3.02 24.23
N SER A 216 8.44 -3.45 24.51
CA SER A 216 8.15 -4.74 25.14
C SER A 216 8.46 -5.93 24.22
N ARG A 217 8.33 -5.72 22.91
CA ARG A 217 8.61 -6.69 21.86
C ARG A 217 10.11 -6.82 21.57
N LEU A 218 10.86 -5.74 21.81
CA LEU A 218 12.32 -5.71 21.64
C LEU A 218 13.10 -6.11 22.89
N ALA A 219 12.48 -6.08 24.07
CA ALA A 219 13.11 -6.44 25.34
C ALA A 219 13.83 -7.81 25.36
N PRO A 220 13.35 -8.86 24.67
CA PRO A 220 14.05 -10.14 24.60
C PRO A 220 15.37 -10.12 23.81
N ALA A 221 15.67 -9.06 23.06
CA ALA A 221 16.89 -9.00 22.25
C ALA A 221 18.14 -8.99 23.14
N THR A 222 19.05 -9.92 22.89
CA THR A 222 20.34 -10.00 23.59
C THR A 222 21.39 -9.11 22.95
N ASN A 223 21.20 -8.75 21.67
CA ASN A 223 22.12 -7.90 20.92
C ASN A 223 21.41 -6.67 20.33
N LEU A 224 21.83 -5.49 20.79
CA LEU A 224 21.30 -4.20 20.33
C LEU A 224 22.18 -3.52 19.27
N ARG A 225 23.32 -4.11 18.92
CA ARG A 225 24.31 -3.52 18.00
C ARG A 225 23.84 -3.60 16.55
N VAL A 226 24.34 -2.70 15.72
CA VAL A 226 24.16 -2.75 14.26
C VAL A 226 24.92 -3.96 13.71
N ILE A 227 24.21 -4.88 13.05
CA ILE A 227 24.80 -6.07 12.43
C ILE A 227 24.39 -6.11 10.96
N TRP A 228 25.32 -5.73 10.07
CA TRP A 228 25.07 -5.65 8.63
C TRP A 228 24.52 -6.97 8.04
N ALA A 229 25.07 -8.10 8.46
CA ALA A 229 24.63 -9.42 8.01
C ALA A 229 23.13 -9.69 8.29
N HIS A 230 22.57 -9.08 9.34
CA HIS A 230 21.15 -9.22 9.69
C HIS A 230 20.26 -8.20 8.96
N MET A 231 20.81 -7.05 8.53
CA MET A 231 20.11 -6.05 7.72
C MET A 231 20.07 -6.41 6.23
N GLN A 232 21.11 -7.07 5.72
CA GLN A 232 21.22 -7.42 4.30
C GLN A 232 19.99 -8.18 3.77
N PRO A 233 19.38 -9.15 4.50
CA PRO A 233 18.13 -9.77 4.08
C PRO A 233 16.96 -8.78 3.94
N LEU A 234 16.82 -7.81 4.85
CA LEU A 234 15.78 -6.78 4.80
C LEU A 234 15.96 -5.88 3.57
N LEU A 235 17.20 -5.44 3.30
CA LEU A 235 17.54 -4.68 2.10
C LEU A 235 17.29 -5.47 0.80
N ASN A 236 17.62 -6.76 0.80
CA ASN A 236 17.35 -7.64 -0.33
C ASN A 236 15.85 -7.86 -0.59
N ALA A 237 15.02 -7.86 0.46
CA ALA A 237 13.57 -7.80 0.30
C ALA A 237 13.14 -6.43 -0.24
N GLY A 238 13.77 -5.36 0.25
CA GLY A 238 13.58 -3.98 -0.19
C GLY A 238 13.71 -3.78 -1.68
N ARG A 239 14.83 -4.15 -2.28
CA ARG A 239 15.04 -4.00 -3.74
C ARG A 239 13.94 -4.66 -4.59
N HIS A 240 13.42 -5.82 -4.15
CA HIS A 240 12.44 -6.58 -4.93
C HIS A 240 11.02 -6.07 -4.70
N LEU A 241 10.69 -5.66 -3.49
CA LEU A 241 9.42 -4.99 -3.19
C LEU A 241 9.36 -3.62 -3.86
N LEU A 242 10.48 -2.89 -3.92
CA LEU A 242 10.62 -1.67 -4.70
C LEU A 242 10.36 -1.92 -6.18
N LEU A 243 10.98 -2.95 -6.75
CA LEU A 243 10.76 -3.33 -8.15
C LEU A 243 9.29 -3.68 -8.41
N ARG A 244 8.65 -4.42 -7.50
CA ARG A 244 7.22 -4.73 -7.55
C ARG A 244 6.39 -3.44 -7.55
N THR A 245 6.53 -2.62 -6.52
CA THR A 245 5.73 -1.39 -6.35
C THR A 245 5.95 -0.42 -7.51
N GLY A 246 7.21 -0.21 -7.92
CA GLY A 246 7.55 0.66 -9.05
C GLY A 246 6.93 0.17 -10.37
N SER A 247 6.96 -1.14 -10.63
CA SER A 247 6.32 -1.73 -11.81
C SER A 247 4.79 -1.55 -11.79
N MET A 248 4.16 -1.70 -10.62
CA MET A 248 2.72 -1.47 -10.47
C MET A 248 2.36 0.00 -10.71
N LEU A 249 3.12 0.94 -10.14
CA LEU A 249 2.94 2.37 -10.38
C LEU A 249 3.17 2.75 -11.85
N ALA A 250 4.16 2.12 -12.51
CA ALA A 250 4.41 2.34 -13.93
C ALA A 250 3.25 1.85 -14.82
N VAL A 251 2.60 0.73 -14.48
CA VAL A 251 1.39 0.28 -15.19
C VAL A 251 0.25 1.27 -15.00
N LEU A 252 -0.03 1.70 -13.76
CA LEU A 252 -1.12 2.64 -13.48
C LEU A 252 -0.87 4.01 -14.11
N GLY A 253 0.31 4.59 -13.91
CA GLY A 253 0.70 5.86 -14.52
C GLY A 253 0.76 5.78 -16.05
N GLY A 254 1.27 4.67 -16.59
CA GLY A 254 1.28 4.39 -18.03
C GLY A 254 -0.13 4.32 -18.62
N SER A 255 -1.07 3.67 -17.93
CA SER A 255 -2.48 3.60 -18.36
C SER A 255 -3.14 4.99 -18.42
N THR A 256 -2.84 5.86 -17.45
CA THR A 256 -3.26 7.26 -17.46
C THR A 256 -2.65 8.01 -18.63
N ALA A 257 -1.36 7.80 -18.91
CA ALA A 257 -0.69 8.42 -20.05
C ALA A 257 -1.20 7.91 -21.41
N VAL A 258 -1.71 6.69 -21.49
CA VAL A 258 -2.40 6.17 -22.68
C VAL A 258 -3.77 6.83 -22.82
N ALA A 259 -4.58 6.85 -21.75
CA ALA A 259 -5.91 7.48 -21.76
C ALA A 259 -5.84 8.97 -22.16
N ALA A 260 -4.83 9.70 -21.66
CA ALA A 260 -4.58 11.10 -22.00
C ALA A 260 -4.30 11.36 -23.49
N ARG A 261 -3.78 10.36 -24.21
CA ARG A 261 -3.45 10.45 -25.64
C ARG A 261 -4.60 10.02 -26.56
N ILE A 262 -5.71 9.50 -26.02
CA ILE A 262 -6.90 9.13 -26.79
C ILE A 262 -7.78 10.36 -26.99
N ASP A 263 -8.41 10.86 -25.93
CA ASP A 263 -9.19 12.09 -25.92
C ASP A 263 -9.43 12.56 -24.46
N GLN A 264 -9.84 13.83 -24.30
CA GLN A 264 -10.10 14.41 -22.97
C GLN A 264 -11.22 13.69 -22.19
N PRO A 265 -12.39 13.36 -22.80
CA PRO A 265 -13.42 12.62 -22.09
C PRO A 265 -12.99 11.25 -21.57
N THR A 266 -12.12 10.54 -22.31
CA THR A 266 -11.55 9.24 -21.94
C THR A 266 -10.61 9.38 -20.75
N LEU A 267 -9.77 10.41 -20.74
CA LEU A 267 -8.92 10.70 -19.59
C LEU A 267 -9.78 10.99 -18.34
N ALA A 268 -10.81 11.82 -18.46
CA ALA A 268 -11.69 12.15 -17.33
C ALA A 268 -12.42 10.90 -16.80
N ALA A 269 -12.98 10.08 -17.70
CA ALA A 269 -13.61 8.81 -17.34
C ALA A 269 -12.64 7.84 -16.66
N HIS A 270 -11.41 7.76 -17.17
CA HIS A 270 -10.33 6.97 -16.57
C HIS A 270 -10.01 7.41 -15.15
N GLN A 271 -9.97 8.73 -14.86
CA GLN A 271 -9.73 9.22 -13.50
C GLN A 271 -10.83 8.83 -12.52
N ILE A 272 -12.10 8.88 -12.93
CA ILE A 272 -13.23 8.42 -12.10
C ILE A 272 -13.05 6.94 -11.75
N ALA A 273 -12.82 6.10 -12.77
CA ALA A 273 -12.67 4.66 -12.58
C ALA A 273 -11.39 4.28 -11.81
N MET A 274 -10.28 5.00 -12.02
CA MET A 274 -9.01 4.79 -11.31
C MET A 274 -9.14 5.16 -9.83
N SER A 275 -9.84 6.25 -9.51
CA SER A 275 -10.11 6.65 -8.13
C SER A 275 -10.88 5.56 -7.38
N LEU A 276 -11.92 5.02 -8.03
CA LEU A 276 -12.70 3.91 -7.46
C LEU A 276 -11.84 2.63 -7.36
N MET A 277 -11.05 2.31 -8.38
CA MET A 277 -10.16 1.14 -8.35
C MET A 277 -9.17 1.21 -7.18
N ILE A 278 -8.51 2.34 -6.96
CA ILE A 278 -7.53 2.51 -5.87
C ILE A 278 -8.23 2.31 -4.52
N PHE A 279 -9.41 2.90 -4.33
CA PHE A 279 -10.20 2.73 -3.11
C PHE A 279 -10.56 1.25 -2.87
N LEU A 280 -11.07 0.56 -3.89
CA LEU A 280 -11.43 -0.86 -3.78
C LEU A 280 -10.21 -1.77 -3.63
N ALA A 281 -9.05 -1.39 -4.17
CA ALA A 281 -7.80 -2.12 -4.01
C ALA A 281 -7.35 -2.13 -2.54
N LEU A 282 -7.58 -1.06 -1.76
CA LEU A 282 -7.31 -1.07 -0.31
C LEU A 282 -8.14 -2.12 0.43
N ALA A 283 -9.40 -2.32 0.00
CA ALA A 283 -10.27 -3.35 0.57
C ALA A 283 -9.76 -4.78 0.29
N LEU A 284 -9.19 -5.01 -0.90
CA LEU A 284 -8.59 -6.30 -1.24
C LEU A 284 -7.22 -6.50 -0.55
N ASP A 285 -6.42 -5.45 -0.44
CA ASP A 285 -5.11 -5.48 0.23
C ASP A 285 -5.23 -5.76 1.74
N ALA A 286 -6.35 -5.39 2.35
CA ALA A 286 -6.66 -5.72 3.74
C ALA A 286 -6.65 -7.24 4.03
N PHE A 287 -6.90 -8.10 3.04
CA PHE A 287 -6.74 -9.55 3.17
C PHE A 287 -5.30 -10.04 2.97
N ALA A 288 -4.51 -9.32 2.16
CA ALA A 288 -3.10 -9.66 1.90
C ALA A 288 -2.23 -9.47 3.15
N ILE A 289 -2.48 -8.39 3.89
CA ILE A 289 -1.73 -8.01 5.10
C ILE A 289 -1.73 -9.10 6.20
N PRO A 290 -2.86 -9.69 6.61
CA PRO A 290 -2.87 -10.79 7.58
C PRO A 290 -2.34 -12.10 6.98
N ALA A 291 -2.59 -12.37 5.71
CA ALA A 291 -2.06 -13.57 5.04
C ALA A 291 -0.54 -13.62 5.09
N GLN A 292 0.12 -12.48 4.91
CA GLN A 292 1.57 -12.35 5.06
C GLN A 292 2.07 -12.84 6.42
N THR A 293 1.49 -12.35 7.52
CA THR A 293 1.92 -12.70 8.88
C THR A 293 1.61 -14.16 9.18
N LEU A 294 0.38 -14.61 8.88
CA LEU A 294 -0.07 -15.95 9.21
C LEU A 294 0.69 -17.02 8.41
N VAL A 295 0.95 -16.80 7.13
CA VAL A 295 1.78 -17.72 6.32
C VAL A 295 3.21 -17.77 6.85
N ALA A 296 3.79 -16.62 7.20
CA ALA A 296 5.14 -16.58 7.77
C ALA A 296 5.21 -17.31 9.12
N GLU A 297 4.21 -17.15 9.99
CA GLU A 297 4.07 -17.85 11.28
C GLU A 297 4.04 -19.38 11.07
N GLN A 298 3.19 -19.87 10.17
CA GLN A 298 3.08 -21.31 9.89
C GLN A 298 4.37 -21.89 9.29
N LEU A 299 5.01 -21.19 8.36
CA LEU A 299 6.30 -21.58 7.79
C LEU A 299 7.48 -21.46 8.77
N GLY A 300 7.31 -20.67 9.83
CA GLY A 300 8.25 -20.60 10.96
C GLY A 300 8.13 -21.82 11.86
N ALA A 301 6.90 -22.30 12.06
CA ALA A 301 6.57 -23.49 12.84
C ALA A 301 6.80 -24.82 12.10
N ASP A 302 7.49 -24.79 10.95
CA ASP A 302 7.66 -25.93 10.05
C ASP A 302 6.34 -26.62 9.64
N ASP A 303 5.23 -25.86 9.55
CA ASP A 303 3.90 -26.32 9.10
C ASP A 303 3.52 -25.72 7.72
N PRO A 304 4.11 -26.19 6.62
CA PRO A 304 3.75 -25.74 5.27
C PRO A 304 2.30 -26.11 4.88
N GLY A 305 1.73 -27.17 5.47
CA GLY A 305 0.33 -27.53 5.28
C GLY A 305 -0.62 -26.49 5.90
N GLY A 306 -0.32 -26.03 7.12
CA GLY A 306 -0.99 -24.91 7.77
C GLY A 306 -0.86 -23.61 6.97
N ALA A 307 0.33 -23.33 6.43
CA ALA A 307 0.54 -22.18 5.54
C ALA A 307 -0.35 -22.25 4.28
N TYR A 308 -0.48 -23.43 3.67
CA TYR A 308 -1.35 -23.64 2.53
C TYR A 308 -2.84 -23.45 2.89
N GLN A 309 -3.27 -23.92 4.06
CA GLN A 309 -4.65 -23.72 4.54
C GLN A 309 -4.95 -22.22 4.75
N VAL A 310 -4.01 -21.45 5.29
CA VAL A 310 -4.13 -19.98 5.41
C VAL A 310 -4.26 -19.34 4.03
N ALA A 311 -3.43 -19.74 3.07
CA ALA A 311 -3.46 -19.21 1.70
C ALA A 311 -4.83 -19.46 1.03
N ARG A 312 -5.35 -20.69 1.12
CA ARG A 312 -6.65 -21.07 0.56
C ARG A 312 -7.82 -20.35 1.23
N SER A 313 -7.78 -20.23 2.56
CA SER A 313 -8.80 -19.52 3.33
C SER A 313 -8.83 -18.03 2.97
N THR A 314 -7.65 -17.39 2.91
CA THR A 314 -7.49 -16.00 2.49
C THR A 314 -8.03 -15.79 1.08
N GLN A 315 -7.62 -16.62 0.11
CA GLN A 315 -8.08 -16.53 -1.27
C GLN A 315 -9.61 -16.63 -1.36
N ARG A 316 -10.22 -17.61 -0.68
CA ARG A 316 -11.67 -17.79 -0.66
C ARG A 316 -12.41 -16.58 -0.07
N LEU A 317 -11.97 -16.08 1.08
CA LEU A 317 -12.58 -14.92 1.73
C LEU A 317 -12.42 -13.64 0.90
N SER A 318 -11.25 -13.45 0.31
CA SER A 318 -10.96 -12.32 -0.60
C SER A 318 -11.85 -12.38 -1.84
N ILE A 319 -12.02 -13.55 -2.47
CA ILE A 319 -12.93 -13.73 -3.61
C ILE A 319 -14.38 -13.44 -3.22
N LEU A 320 -14.84 -13.93 -2.07
CA LEU A 320 -16.20 -13.65 -1.59
C LEU A 320 -16.44 -12.14 -1.43
N ALA A 321 -15.49 -11.42 -0.82
CA ALA A 321 -15.54 -9.97 -0.71
C ALA A 321 -15.53 -9.29 -2.09
N ALA A 322 -14.66 -9.73 -3.00
CA ALA A 322 -14.58 -9.19 -4.36
C ALA A 322 -15.85 -9.42 -5.19
N VAL A 323 -16.52 -10.56 -5.04
CA VAL A 323 -17.81 -10.81 -5.71
C VAL A 323 -18.86 -9.82 -5.20
N MET A 324 -18.93 -9.59 -3.89
CA MET A 324 -19.85 -8.60 -3.33
C MET A 324 -19.53 -7.19 -3.83
N ILE A 325 -18.25 -6.81 -3.85
CA ILE A 325 -17.81 -5.52 -4.40
C ILE A 325 -18.16 -5.42 -5.89
N ALA A 326 -17.90 -6.46 -6.68
CA ALA A 326 -18.19 -6.46 -8.11
C ALA A 326 -19.69 -6.27 -8.39
N ILE A 327 -20.55 -6.94 -7.62
CA ILE A 327 -22.02 -6.79 -7.72
C ILE A 327 -22.42 -5.34 -7.42
N VAL A 328 -21.93 -4.79 -6.31
CA VAL A 328 -22.23 -3.40 -5.92
C VAL A 328 -21.75 -2.41 -6.98
N VAL A 329 -20.50 -2.53 -7.43
CA VAL A 329 -19.93 -1.65 -8.47
C VAL A 329 -20.71 -1.76 -9.77
N SER A 330 -21.08 -2.97 -10.19
CA SER A 330 -21.87 -3.18 -11.41
C SER A 330 -23.26 -2.55 -11.31
N ALA A 331 -23.90 -2.64 -10.13
CA ALA A 331 -25.21 -2.05 -9.89
C ALA A 331 -25.18 -0.51 -9.90
N VAL A 332 -24.12 0.09 -9.38
CA VAL A 332 -23.98 1.57 -9.35
C VAL A 332 -23.33 2.15 -10.61
N ALA A 333 -22.66 1.34 -11.44
CA ALA A 333 -21.93 1.79 -12.63
C ALA A 333 -22.74 2.70 -13.59
N PRO A 334 -24.05 2.48 -13.83
CA PRO A 334 -24.82 3.36 -14.72
C PRO A 334 -25.15 4.73 -14.14
N ILE A 335 -25.17 4.87 -12.82
CA ILE A 335 -25.61 6.09 -12.12
C ILE A 335 -24.45 6.86 -11.49
N LEU A 336 -23.39 6.16 -11.08
CA LEU A 336 -22.28 6.71 -10.34
C LEU A 336 -21.52 7.80 -11.12
N PRO A 337 -21.23 7.66 -12.43
CA PRO A 337 -20.52 8.71 -13.17
C PRO A 337 -21.23 10.07 -13.19
N ALA A 338 -22.56 10.07 -13.20
CA ALA A 338 -23.36 11.29 -13.22
C ALA A 338 -23.24 12.09 -11.90
N ALA A 339 -22.80 11.45 -10.81
CA ALA A 339 -22.49 12.13 -9.56
C ALA A 339 -21.16 12.90 -9.61
N PHE A 340 -20.26 12.56 -10.55
CA PHE A 340 -18.96 13.20 -10.70
C PHE A 340 -18.95 14.32 -11.75
N THR A 341 -19.80 14.23 -12.78
CA THR A 341 -19.83 15.19 -13.88
C THR A 341 -21.19 15.20 -14.59
N GLY A 342 -21.53 16.34 -15.21
CA GLY A 342 -22.68 16.48 -16.11
C GLY A 342 -22.34 16.27 -17.60
N ASP A 343 -21.07 15.99 -17.93
CA ASP A 343 -20.64 15.77 -19.32
C ASP A 343 -21.04 14.37 -19.80
N ALA A 344 -21.97 14.31 -20.76
CA ALA A 344 -22.46 13.06 -21.33
C ALA A 344 -21.35 12.20 -21.95
N ALA A 345 -20.35 12.82 -22.61
CA ALA A 345 -19.26 12.08 -23.25
C ALA A 345 -18.34 11.40 -22.22
N VAL A 346 -18.20 11.98 -21.03
CA VAL A 346 -17.46 11.39 -19.91
C VAL A 346 -18.27 10.27 -19.27
N ILE A 347 -19.57 10.49 -19.02
CA ILE A 347 -20.48 9.50 -18.44
C ILE A 347 -20.54 8.22 -19.29
N ASP A 348 -20.68 8.39 -20.61
CA ASP A 348 -20.74 7.29 -21.58
C ASP A 348 -19.48 6.41 -21.57
N ARG A 349 -18.32 7.01 -21.26
CA ARG A 349 -17.03 6.30 -21.16
C ARG A 349 -16.74 5.78 -19.76
N ALA A 350 -17.20 6.47 -18.72
CA ALA A 350 -16.99 6.08 -17.33
C ALA A 350 -17.80 4.84 -16.96
N THR A 351 -19.03 4.71 -17.46
CA THR A 351 -19.88 3.54 -17.22
C THR A 351 -19.20 2.21 -17.59
N PRO A 352 -18.69 2.01 -18.83
CA PRO A 352 -17.98 0.78 -19.17
C PRO A 352 -16.66 0.62 -18.40
N ALA A 353 -15.96 1.72 -18.07
CA ALA A 353 -14.77 1.65 -17.23
C ALA A 353 -15.08 1.09 -15.82
N LEU A 354 -16.20 1.49 -15.23
CA LEU A 354 -16.66 0.97 -13.93
C LEU A 354 -17.06 -0.51 -14.00
N LEU A 355 -17.63 -0.97 -15.11
CA LEU A 355 -17.88 -2.39 -15.33
C LEU A 355 -16.58 -3.20 -15.44
N TRP A 356 -15.54 -2.63 -16.06
CA TRP A 356 -14.20 -3.22 -16.01
C TRP A 356 -13.63 -3.25 -14.60
N VAL A 357 -13.78 -2.17 -13.81
CA VAL A 357 -13.39 -2.16 -12.38
C VAL A 357 -14.07 -3.32 -11.65
N ALA A 358 -15.38 -3.52 -11.83
CA ALA A 358 -16.12 -4.63 -11.24
C ALA A 358 -15.54 -5.99 -11.66
N ALA A 359 -15.30 -6.19 -12.97
CA ALA A 359 -14.71 -7.42 -13.49
C ALA A 359 -13.30 -7.69 -12.92
N ILE A 360 -12.51 -6.63 -12.69
CA ILE A 360 -11.15 -6.70 -12.14
C ILE A 360 -11.14 -7.13 -10.67
N MET A 361 -12.22 -6.93 -9.91
CA MET A 361 -12.24 -7.26 -8.49
C MET A 361 -11.92 -8.74 -8.21
N ILE A 362 -12.39 -9.65 -9.05
CA ILE A 362 -12.17 -11.10 -8.88
C ILE A 362 -10.69 -11.50 -9.10
N PRO A 363 -10.06 -11.22 -10.27
CA PRO A 363 -8.63 -11.48 -10.42
C PRO A 363 -7.80 -10.65 -9.45
N GLY A 364 -8.25 -9.44 -9.08
CA GLY A 364 -7.66 -8.63 -8.03
C GLY A 364 -7.62 -9.37 -6.70
N ALA A 365 -8.74 -9.90 -6.22
CA ALA A 365 -8.81 -10.63 -4.96
C ALA A 365 -7.79 -11.79 -4.89
N ILE A 366 -7.62 -12.51 -6.00
CA ILE A 366 -6.63 -13.58 -6.14
C ILE A 366 -5.22 -12.99 -6.11
N ALA A 367 -4.92 -11.99 -6.94
CA ALA A 367 -3.61 -11.38 -7.04
C ALA A 367 -3.11 -10.81 -5.70
N PHE A 368 -3.96 -10.03 -5.02
CA PHE A 368 -3.63 -9.40 -3.74
C PHE A 368 -3.49 -10.45 -2.62
N ALA A 369 -4.41 -11.42 -2.52
CA ALA A 369 -4.29 -12.50 -1.53
C ALA A 369 -2.97 -13.26 -1.69
N HIS A 370 -2.61 -13.62 -2.93
CA HIS A 370 -1.35 -14.33 -3.19
C HIS A 370 -0.12 -13.43 -3.08
N ASP A 371 -0.21 -12.12 -3.32
CA ASP A 371 0.88 -11.20 -2.97
C ASP A 371 1.19 -11.30 -1.46
N GLY A 372 0.17 -11.25 -0.61
CA GLY A 372 0.32 -11.45 0.83
C GLY A 372 0.97 -12.80 1.18
N VAL A 373 0.48 -13.89 0.59
CA VAL A 373 1.03 -15.25 0.81
C VAL A 373 2.49 -15.36 0.37
N LEU A 374 2.85 -14.84 -0.81
CA LEU A 374 4.21 -14.90 -1.35
C LEU A 374 5.18 -14.01 -0.54
N ILE A 375 4.71 -12.85 -0.06
CA ILE A 375 5.46 -12.04 0.90
C ILE A 375 5.67 -12.83 2.19
N GLY A 376 4.64 -13.49 2.73
CA GLY A 376 4.74 -14.33 3.92
C GLY A 376 5.73 -15.49 3.77
N ALA A 377 5.78 -16.09 2.58
CA ALA A 377 6.75 -17.12 2.20
C ALA A 377 8.17 -16.59 1.89
N ALA A 378 8.38 -15.28 2.01
CA ALA A 378 9.64 -14.60 1.69
C ALA A 378 10.09 -14.72 0.22
N ASP A 379 9.18 -14.98 -0.72
CA ASP A 379 9.49 -15.10 -2.15
C ASP A 379 9.56 -13.73 -2.85
N PHE A 380 10.32 -12.82 -2.25
CA PHE A 380 10.43 -11.43 -2.69
C PHE A 380 11.00 -11.32 -4.11
N ARG A 381 12.01 -12.14 -4.42
CA ARG A 381 12.66 -12.12 -5.75
C ARG A 381 11.68 -12.46 -6.86
N PHE A 382 10.84 -13.47 -6.66
CA PHE A 382 9.80 -13.80 -7.63
C PHE A 382 8.84 -12.63 -7.82
N LEU A 383 8.31 -12.07 -6.72
CA LEU A 383 7.37 -10.95 -6.75
C LEU A 383 7.93 -9.73 -7.50
N GLY A 384 9.20 -9.39 -7.27
CA GLY A 384 9.86 -8.28 -7.97
C GLY A 384 10.02 -8.54 -9.47
N LEU A 385 10.62 -9.68 -9.84
CA LEU A 385 10.90 -9.99 -11.24
C LEU A 385 9.64 -10.20 -12.07
N VAL A 386 8.63 -10.85 -11.49
CA VAL A 386 7.39 -11.13 -12.20
C VAL A 386 6.55 -9.86 -12.39
N ALA A 387 6.57 -8.93 -11.43
CA ALA A 387 5.94 -7.62 -11.58
C ALA A 387 6.56 -6.81 -12.74
N LEU A 388 7.88 -6.87 -12.89
CA LEU A 388 8.57 -6.30 -14.05
C LEU A 388 8.15 -7.00 -15.35
N GLY A 389 7.99 -8.32 -15.33
CA GLY A 389 7.48 -9.10 -16.45
C GLY A 389 6.07 -8.66 -16.87
N TYR A 390 5.14 -8.50 -15.94
CA TYR A 390 3.78 -8.03 -16.24
C TYR A 390 3.78 -6.59 -16.80
N PHE A 391 4.65 -5.72 -16.27
CA PHE A 391 4.84 -4.37 -16.81
C PHE A 391 5.35 -4.41 -18.26
N ALA A 392 6.33 -5.25 -18.57
CA ALA A 392 6.84 -5.42 -19.92
C ALA A 392 5.74 -5.87 -20.92
N VAL A 393 4.82 -6.74 -20.49
CA VAL A 393 3.66 -7.16 -21.30
C VAL A 393 2.67 -6.02 -21.56
N MET A 394 2.61 -5.01 -20.69
CA MET A 394 1.74 -3.85 -20.90
C MET A 394 2.24 -2.91 -22.00
N ILE A 395 3.52 -2.92 -22.34
CA ILE A 395 4.09 -2.08 -23.39
C ILE A 395 3.44 -2.35 -24.76
N PRO A 396 3.41 -3.58 -25.30
CA PRO A 396 2.74 -3.84 -26.58
C PRO A 396 1.23 -3.59 -26.52
N ILE A 397 0.57 -3.82 -25.38
CA ILE A 397 -0.86 -3.53 -25.21
C ILE A 397 -1.11 -2.02 -25.31
N ALA A 398 -0.30 -1.21 -24.65
CA ALA A 398 -0.37 0.24 -24.75
C ALA A 398 -0.19 0.70 -26.21
N LEU A 399 0.76 0.11 -26.95
CA LEU A 399 0.94 0.41 -28.37
C LEU A 399 -0.28 0.01 -29.21
N ILE A 400 -0.90 -1.15 -28.96
CA ILE A 400 -2.12 -1.57 -29.66
C ILE A 400 -3.26 -0.58 -29.41
N VAL A 401 -3.48 -0.18 -28.16
CA VAL A 401 -4.55 0.78 -27.81
C VAL A 401 -4.32 2.14 -28.47
N LEU A 402 -3.07 2.62 -28.50
CA LEU A 402 -2.73 3.88 -29.16
C LEU A 402 -2.87 3.83 -30.69
N ASN A 403 -2.62 2.67 -31.32
CA ASN A 403 -2.77 2.49 -32.77
C ASN A 403 -4.19 2.12 -33.20
N ALA A 404 -5.08 1.77 -32.26
CA ALA A 404 -6.49 1.51 -32.51
C ALA A 404 -7.37 2.38 -31.58
N PRO A 405 -7.49 3.70 -31.85
CA PRO A 405 -8.25 4.62 -30.99
C PRO A 405 -9.73 4.23 -30.81
N SER A 406 -10.29 3.44 -31.72
CA SER A 406 -11.64 2.88 -31.61
C SER A 406 -11.85 1.97 -30.40
N LEU A 407 -10.77 1.41 -29.83
CA LEU A 407 -10.84 0.67 -28.56
C LEU A 407 -11.16 1.60 -27.37
N GLY A 408 -10.77 2.88 -27.46
CA GLY A 408 -11.04 3.91 -26.45
C GLY A 408 -10.76 3.46 -25.02
N ILE A 409 -11.71 3.77 -24.12
CA ILE A 409 -11.64 3.41 -22.70
C ILE A 409 -11.62 1.89 -22.47
N ASN A 410 -12.26 1.10 -23.34
CA ASN A 410 -12.29 -0.35 -23.23
C ASN A 410 -10.92 -0.97 -23.52
N GLY A 411 -10.14 -0.39 -24.42
CA GLY A 411 -8.76 -0.81 -24.68
C GLY A 411 -7.87 -0.61 -23.45
N VAL A 412 -7.96 0.56 -22.81
CA VAL A 412 -7.19 0.88 -21.61
C VAL A 412 -7.53 -0.09 -20.47
N TRP A 413 -8.82 -0.22 -20.15
CA TRP A 413 -9.27 -1.04 -19.04
C TRP A 413 -9.21 -2.55 -19.30
N GLY A 414 -9.36 -2.97 -20.55
CA GLY A 414 -9.07 -4.35 -20.97
C GLY A 414 -7.59 -4.71 -20.78
N GLY A 415 -6.69 -3.77 -21.04
CA GLY A 415 -5.26 -3.92 -20.72
C GLY A 415 -4.99 -4.06 -19.21
N ILE A 416 -5.59 -3.20 -18.39
CA ILE A 416 -5.48 -3.29 -16.92
C ILE A 416 -6.10 -4.60 -16.40
N ALA A 417 -7.21 -5.05 -16.97
CA ALA A 417 -7.83 -6.32 -16.62
C ALA A 417 -6.94 -7.51 -16.96
N LEU A 418 -6.31 -7.50 -18.14
CA LEU A 418 -5.34 -8.54 -18.52
C LEU A 418 -4.12 -8.53 -17.59
N TRP A 419 -3.60 -7.35 -17.24
CA TRP A 419 -2.54 -7.22 -16.23
C TRP A 419 -2.93 -7.85 -14.90
N MET A 420 -4.13 -7.56 -14.40
CA MET A 420 -4.60 -8.12 -13.14
C MET A 420 -4.80 -9.65 -13.23
N LEU A 421 -5.31 -10.13 -14.38
CA LEU A 421 -5.49 -11.56 -14.62
C LEU A 421 -4.15 -12.30 -14.68
N LEU A 422 -3.13 -11.74 -15.34
CA LEU A 422 -1.78 -12.30 -15.36
C LEU A 422 -1.21 -12.42 -13.94
N ARG A 423 -1.34 -11.34 -13.13
CA ARG A 423 -0.96 -11.37 -11.71
C ARG A 423 -1.68 -12.48 -10.95
N ALA A 424 -3.00 -12.57 -11.11
CA ALA A 424 -3.82 -13.58 -10.43
C ALA A 424 -3.36 -15.01 -10.76
N ILE A 425 -3.19 -15.32 -12.05
CA ILE A 425 -2.83 -16.67 -12.52
C ILE A 425 -1.43 -17.04 -12.05
N VAL A 426 -0.45 -16.16 -12.28
CA VAL A 426 0.96 -16.47 -12.06
C VAL A 426 1.28 -16.52 -10.56
N ASN A 427 0.73 -15.61 -9.75
CA ASN A 427 0.92 -15.65 -8.29
C ASN A 427 0.22 -16.87 -7.65
N ASN A 428 -0.99 -17.24 -8.12
CA ASN A 428 -1.69 -18.44 -7.66
C ASN A 428 -0.91 -19.71 -8.01
N ARG A 429 -0.43 -19.84 -9.26
CA ARG A 429 0.42 -20.98 -9.67
C ARG A 429 1.66 -21.09 -8.80
N ARG A 430 2.39 -19.99 -8.60
CA ARG A 430 3.58 -19.98 -7.75
C ARG A 430 3.28 -20.40 -6.31
N THR A 431 2.15 -19.94 -5.75
CA THR A 431 1.73 -20.34 -4.41
C THR A 431 1.46 -21.83 -4.32
N ASN A 432 0.76 -22.41 -5.30
CA ASN A 432 0.47 -23.84 -5.34
C ASN A 432 1.74 -24.69 -5.57
N ASP A 433 2.70 -24.20 -6.34
CA ASP A 433 3.98 -24.88 -6.52
C ASP A 433 4.82 -24.90 -5.24
N LEU A 434 4.80 -23.80 -4.48
CA LEU A 434 5.54 -23.64 -3.22
C LEU A 434 4.91 -24.41 -2.05
N LEU A 435 3.59 -24.32 -1.90
CA LEU A 435 2.89 -24.80 -0.70
C LEU A 435 1.94 -25.98 -0.99
N GLY A 436 1.46 -26.12 -2.23
CA GLY A 436 0.44 -27.11 -2.60
C GLY A 436 0.92 -28.56 -2.55
N ARG A 437 2.23 -28.80 -2.56
CA ARG A 437 2.81 -30.15 -2.34
C ARG A 437 2.57 -30.68 -0.92
N TYR A 438 2.16 -29.81 0.00
CA TYR A 438 1.87 -30.12 1.40
C TYR A 438 0.36 -30.12 1.70
N ALA A 439 -0.49 -30.13 0.66
CA ALA A 439 -1.93 -30.30 0.80
C ALA A 439 -2.23 -31.76 1.21
N VAL A 440 -2.25 -32.01 2.53
CA VAL A 440 -2.69 -33.28 3.14
C VAL A 440 -4.09 -33.12 3.70
#